data_AF-A0A9E0B4F9-F1
#
_entry.id   AF-A0A9E0B4F9-F1
#
_cell.length_a   1.000
_cell.length_b   1.000
_cell.length_c   1.000
_cell.angle_alpha   90.00
_cell.angle_beta   90.00
_cell.angle_gamma   90.00
#
_symmetry.space_group_name_H-M   'P 1'
#
loop_
_entity.id
_entity.type
_entity.pdbx_description
1 polymer ?
#
loop_
_entity_poly.entity_id
_entity_poly.type
_entity_poly.pdbx_seq_one_letter_code
_entity_poly.pdbx_strand_id
1 'polypeptide(L)'
;MKYLFTILFFISINANAQLITTQSIVKYSLVFVSGAADGVNQTLWYHYDNFKRVHPGANDEYWNPYISSNNMNNSTLWSRTIGRGFQDGNHATRWFERNPIILSGAFTIISNGDNWWGYVFDFVTGVIVRAIGFHLTYSIIYHE
;
A
#
# COMPACT_ATOMS: atom_id res chain seq x y z
N MET A 1 -26.76 -29.93 -9.56
CA MET A 1 -26.83 -28.58 -10.18
C MET A 1 -26.24 -27.45 -9.31
N LYS A 2 -26.36 -27.46 -7.97
CA LYS A 2 -25.89 -26.36 -7.11
C LYS A 2 -24.41 -25.96 -7.27
N TYR A 3 -23.52 -26.91 -7.53
CA TYR A 3 -22.08 -26.64 -7.69
C TYR A 3 -21.63 -26.44 -9.13
N LEU A 4 -22.52 -26.68 -10.11
CA LEU A 4 -22.17 -26.61 -11.53
C LEU A 4 -21.84 -25.17 -11.93
N PHE A 5 -22.59 -24.20 -11.42
CA PHE A 5 -22.33 -22.78 -11.65
C PHE A 5 -21.02 -22.32 -11.00
N THR A 6 -20.74 -22.77 -9.78
CA THR A 6 -19.48 -22.45 -9.07
C THR A 6 -18.27 -23.06 -9.79
N ILE A 7 -18.37 -24.31 -10.22
CA ILE A 7 -17.32 -25.01 -10.96
C ILE A 7 -17.09 -24.35 -12.33
N LEU A 8 -18.16 -24.01 -13.07
CA LEU A 8 -18.06 -23.31 -14.35
C LEU A 8 -17.48 -21.90 -14.19
N PHE A 9 -17.83 -21.19 -13.11
CA PHE A 9 -17.25 -19.89 -12.77
C PHE A 9 -15.73 -20.00 -12.53
N PHE A 10 -15.28 -20.94 -11.69
CA PHE A 10 -13.84 -21.14 -11.45
C PHE A 10 -13.09 -21.65 -12.70
N ILE A 11 -13.70 -22.48 -13.55
CA ILE A 11 -13.09 -22.91 -14.82
C ILE A 11 -12.99 -21.73 -15.81
N SER A 12 -13.99 -20.84 -15.86
CA SER A 12 -13.94 -19.64 -16.71
C SER A 12 -12.88 -18.62 -16.27
N ILE A 13 -12.56 -18.57 -14.97
CA ILE A 13 -11.44 -17.76 -14.44
C ILE A 13 -10.10 -18.37 -14.87
N ASN A 14 -9.98 -19.70 -14.92
CA ASN A 14 -8.76 -20.39 -15.35
C ASN A 14 -8.53 -20.35 -16.88
N ALA A 15 -9.58 -20.24 -17.69
CA ALA A 15 -9.46 -20.17 -19.15
C ALA A 15 -8.80 -18.86 -19.65
N ASN A 16 -8.77 -17.82 -18.80
CA ASN A 16 -8.06 -16.55 -19.05
C ASN A 16 -6.85 -16.36 -18.11
N ALA A 17 -6.41 -17.40 -17.40
CA ALA A 17 -5.21 -17.36 -16.55
C ALA A 17 -3.92 -17.37 -17.41
N GLN A 18 -3.87 -16.53 -18.45
CA GLN A 18 -2.64 -16.23 -19.15
C GLN A 18 -1.81 -15.29 -18.28
N LEU A 19 -0.87 -15.93 -17.57
CA LEU A 19 0.40 -15.40 -17.10
C LEU A 19 0.29 -14.19 -16.17
N ILE A 20 0.55 -14.43 -14.88
CA ILE A 20 1.11 -13.41 -14.00
C ILE A 20 2.32 -12.82 -14.74
N THR A 21 2.11 -11.67 -15.38
CA THR A 21 3.18 -10.96 -16.07
C THR A 21 4.04 -10.26 -15.03
N THR A 22 5.31 -10.02 -15.36
CA THR A 22 6.18 -9.18 -14.52
C THR A 22 5.51 -7.83 -14.20
N GLN A 23 4.75 -7.27 -15.15
CA GLN A 23 3.97 -6.05 -14.96
C GLN A 23 2.87 -6.22 -13.91
N SER A 24 2.15 -7.34 -13.90
CA SER A 24 1.11 -7.63 -12.91
C SER A 24 1.71 -7.78 -11.51
N ILE A 25 2.85 -8.47 -11.37
CA ILE A 25 3.57 -8.59 -10.08
C ILE A 25 3.97 -7.21 -9.57
N VAL A 26 4.60 -6.39 -10.42
CA VAL A 26 5.07 -5.05 -10.03
C VAL A 26 3.88 -4.18 -9.63
N LYS A 27 2.82 -4.15 -10.44
CA LYS A 27 1.58 -3.40 -10.19
C LYS A 27 0.99 -3.75 -8.83
N TYR A 28 0.71 -5.03 -8.57
CA TYR A 28 0.07 -5.44 -7.33
C TYR A 28 0.99 -5.36 -6.11
N SER A 29 2.30 -5.54 -6.29
CA SER A 29 3.27 -5.30 -5.21
C SER A 29 3.28 -3.84 -4.78
N LEU A 30 3.21 -2.89 -5.72
CA LEU A 30 3.12 -1.46 -5.42
C LEU A 30 1.84 -1.12 -4.66
N VAL A 31 0.70 -1.68 -5.08
CA VAL A 31 -0.58 -1.49 -4.40
C VAL A 31 -0.57 -2.09 -2.98
N PHE A 32 0.05 -3.26 -2.82
CA PHE A 32 0.23 -3.90 -1.52
C PHE A 32 1.08 -3.04 -0.60
N VAL A 33 2.24 -2.55 -1.08
CA VAL A 33 3.13 -1.67 -0.32
C VAL A 33 2.41 -0.40 0.12
N SER A 34 1.57 0.17 -0.75
CA SER A 34 0.73 1.32 -0.39
C SER A 34 -0.22 1.02 0.78
N GLY A 35 -0.95 -0.10 0.71
CA GLY A 35 -1.84 -0.52 1.79
C GLY A 35 -1.08 -0.80 3.09
N ALA A 36 0.05 -1.48 2.99
CA ALA A 36 0.91 -1.76 4.13
C ALA A 36 1.42 -0.47 4.79
N ALA A 37 1.86 0.51 3.99
CA ALA A 37 2.32 1.80 4.48
C ALA A 37 1.20 2.61 5.15
N ASP A 38 -0.03 2.56 4.63
CA ASP A 38 -1.22 3.14 5.26
C ASP A 38 -1.47 2.53 6.65
N GLY A 39 -1.43 1.19 6.76
CA GLY A 39 -1.61 0.52 8.06
C GLY A 39 -0.52 0.87 9.08
N VAL A 40 0.74 1.04 8.65
CA VAL A 40 1.80 1.58 9.51
C VAL A 40 1.48 3.04 9.88
N ASN A 41 1.08 3.89 8.93
CA ASN A 41 0.80 5.30 9.18
C ASN A 41 -0.32 5.50 10.23
N GLN A 42 -1.42 4.74 10.09
CA GLN A 42 -2.52 4.76 11.06
C GLN A 42 -2.06 4.32 12.45
N THR A 43 -1.22 3.29 12.52
CA THR A 43 -0.65 2.83 13.79
C THR A 43 0.22 3.91 14.41
N LEU A 44 1.09 4.57 13.64
CA LEU A 44 1.93 5.65 14.17
C LEU A 44 1.11 6.80 14.75
N TRP A 45 0.01 7.20 14.08
CA TRP A 45 -0.82 8.33 14.51
C TRP A 45 -1.71 8.04 15.71
N TYR A 46 -2.35 6.87 15.74
CA TYR A 46 -3.41 6.60 16.70
C TYR A 46 -3.00 5.60 17.78
N HIS A 47 -1.97 4.81 17.52
CA HIS A 47 -1.59 3.66 18.33
C HIS A 47 -0.07 3.52 18.43
N TYR A 48 0.64 4.63 18.67
CA TYR A 48 2.11 4.63 18.68
C TYR A 48 2.70 3.62 19.69
N ASP A 49 2.05 3.43 20.83
CA ASP A 49 2.46 2.44 21.84
C ASP A 49 2.47 1.02 21.26
N ASN A 50 1.54 0.68 20.37
CA ASN A 50 1.51 -0.61 19.68
C ASN A 50 2.71 -0.76 18.73
N PHE A 51 3.05 0.30 17.99
CA PHE A 51 4.25 0.32 17.16
C PHE A 51 5.51 0.15 18.01
N LYS A 52 5.62 0.88 19.13
CA LYS A 52 6.79 0.83 20.01
C LYS A 52 6.92 -0.50 20.75
N ARG A 53 5.81 -1.16 21.07
CA ARG A 53 5.78 -2.54 21.59
C ARG A 53 6.44 -3.52 20.64
N VAL A 54 6.14 -3.42 19.34
CA VAL A 54 6.71 -4.29 18.30
C VAL A 54 8.15 -3.90 17.96
N HIS A 55 8.45 -2.59 17.96
CA HIS A 55 9.77 -2.03 17.61
C HIS A 55 10.38 -1.21 18.76
N PRO A 56 10.78 -1.84 19.88
CA PRO A 56 11.25 -1.11 21.07
C PRO A 56 12.52 -0.28 20.82
N GLY A 57 13.34 -0.68 19.84
CA GLY A 57 14.55 0.04 19.43
C GLY A 57 14.33 1.15 18.40
N ALA A 58 13.09 1.39 17.95
CA ALA A 58 12.81 2.46 17.00
C ALA A 58 13.12 3.84 17.61
N ASN A 59 13.75 4.74 16.85
CA ASN A 59 14.02 6.10 17.30
C ASN A 59 12.72 6.92 17.39
N ASP A 60 12.38 7.38 18.59
CA ASP A 60 11.15 8.14 18.83
C ASP A 60 11.17 9.51 18.15
N GLU A 61 12.34 10.13 17.97
CA GLU A 61 12.46 11.41 17.24
C GLU A 61 12.07 11.31 15.77
N TYR A 62 12.14 10.09 15.21
CA TYR A 62 11.75 9.82 13.82
C TYR A 62 10.36 9.21 13.72
N TRP A 63 10.06 8.21 14.54
CA TRP A 63 8.85 7.39 14.40
C TRP A 63 7.66 7.93 15.19
N ASN A 64 7.88 8.66 16.29
CA ASN A 64 6.79 9.20 17.08
C ASN A 64 6.29 10.52 16.45
N PRO A 65 5.08 10.56 15.86
CA PRO A 65 4.59 11.75 15.18
C PRO A 65 4.40 12.94 16.13
N TYR A 66 4.20 12.73 17.43
CA TYR A 66 4.06 13.79 18.42
C TYR A 66 5.40 14.47 18.78
N ILE A 67 6.51 13.77 18.58
CA ILE A 67 7.86 14.30 18.79
C ILE A 67 8.41 14.85 17.48
N SER A 68 8.33 14.04 16.41
CA SER A 68 8.92 14.37 15.11
C SER A 68 8.29 15.63 14.48
N SER A 69 7.01 15.91 14.74
CA SER A 69 6.34 17.14 14.27
C SER A 69 6.97 18.41 14.83
N ASN A 70 7.54 18.36 16.03
CA ASN A 70 8.11 19.52 16.72
C ASN A 70 9.57 19.79 16.28
N ASN A 71 10.25 18.77 15.74
CA ASN A 71 11.61 18.89 15.23
C ASN A 71 11.67 19.49 13.80
N MET A 72 10.53 19.86 13.22
CA MET A 72 10.47 20.46 11.89
C MET A 72 10.79 21.97 11.90
N ASN A 73 12.08 22.31 11.80
CA ASN A 73 12.52 23.70 11.60
C ASN A 73 13.23 23.90 10.24
N ASN A 74 12.66 24.78 9.40
CA ASN A 74 13.21 25.43 8.18
C ASN A 74 13.70 24.55 7.00
N SER A 75 13.79 24.99 5.73
CA SER A 75 13.11 26.01 4.90
C SER A 75 13.69 25.87 3.47
N THR A 76 13.09 25.10 2.56
CA THR A 76 13.27 25.19 1.08
C THR A 76 12.15 24.41 0.36
N LEU A 77 11.92 24.68 -0.94
CA LEU A 77 10.92 23.96 -1.76
C LEU A 77 11.22 22.45 -1.87
N TRP A 78 12.50 22.09 -1.97
CA TRP A 78 12.98 20.69 -2.01
C TRP A 78 12.80 19.96 -0.67
N SER A 79 12.97 20.67 0.46
CA SER A 79 12.68 20.12 1.78
C SER A 79 11.17 19.97 2.05
N ARG A 80 10.29 20.46 1.16
CA ARG A 80 8.84 20.34 1.26
C ARG A 80 8.23 19.19 0.44
N THR A 81 8.95 18.65 -0.54
CA THR A 81 8.43 17.62 -1.46
C THR A 81 9.05 16.24 -1.22
N ILE A 82 10.28 15.98 -1.66
CA ILE A 82 10.93 14.67 -1.51
C ILE A 82 11.64 14.56 -0.15
N GLY A 83 12.34 15.61 0.27
CA GLY A 83 13.05 15.63 1.55
C GLY A 83 12.11 15.49 2.75
N ARG A 84 10.91 16.10 2.67
CA ARG A 84 9.88 15.98 3.73
C ARG A 84 9.35 14.57 3.86
N GLY A 85 9.27 13.85 2.74
CA GLY A 85 8.83 12.46 2.70
C GLY A 85 9.67 11.57 3.60
N PHE A 86 10.96 11.84 3.82
CA PHE A 86 11.81 10.93 4.60
C PHE A 86 12.31 11.53 5.91
N GLN A 87 11.83 12.70 6.32
CA GLN A 87 12.26 13.38 7.54
C GLN A 87 11.70 12.75 8.81
N ASP A 88 10.49 12.17 8.74
CA ASP A 88 9.90 11.40 9.82
C ASP A 88 9.11 10.21 9.28
N GLY A 89 8.84 9.24 10.16
CA GLY A 89 8.16 8.00 9.82
C GLY A 89 6.74 8.21 9.30
N ASN A 90 6.05 9.27 9.74
CA ASN A 90 4.70 9.59 9.27
C ASN A 90 4.72 10.08 7.81
N HIS A 91 5.59 11.01 7.46
CA HIS A 91 5.71 11.47 6.08
C HIS A 91 6.26 10.38 5.17
N ALA A 92 7.13 9.49 5.69
CA ALA A 92 7.67 8.37 4.93
C ALA A 92 6.58 7.39 4.56
N THR A 93 5.79 7.00 5.54
CA THR A 93 4.65 6.11 5.33
C THR A 93 3.60 6.75 4.41
N ARG A 94 3.32 8.06 4.50
CA ARG A 94 2.46 8.77 3.53
C ARG A 94 3.05 8.83 2.11
N TRP A 95 4.37 8.94 1.99
CA TRP A 95 5.04 8.91 0.69
C TRP A 95 4.91 7.52 0.05
N PHE A 96 5.13 6.45 0.83
CA PHE A 96 4.96 5.06 0.42
C PHE A 96 3.50 4.64 0.27
N GLU A 97 2.55 5.34 0.89
CA GLU A 97 1.12 5.15 0.63
C GLU A 97 0.77 5.68 -0.77
N ARG A 98 1.20 6.91 -1.10
CA ARG A 98 0.69 7.61 -2.30
C ARG A 98 1.44 7.27 -3.58
N ASN A 99 2.77 7.27 -3.55
CA ASN A 99 3.58 7.14 -4.76
C ASN A 99 3.47 5.76 -5.42
N PRO A 100 3.47 4.64 -4.68
CA PRO A 100 3.25 3.32 -5.27
C PRO A 100 1.89 3.16 -5.96
N ILE A 101 0.81 3.79 -5.47
CA ILE A 101 -0.48 3.80 -6.17
C ILE A 101 -0.36 4.50 -7.52
N ILE A 102 0.29 5.67 -7.56
CA ILE A 102 0.47 6.44 -8.80
C ILE A 102 1.27 5.62 -9.82
N LEU A 103 2.36 5.00 -9.38
CA LEU A 103 3.19 4.12 -10.23
C LEU A 103 2.40 2.90 -10.72
N SER A 104 1.60 2.28 -9.84
CA SER A 104 0.69 1.20 -10.22
C SER A 104 -0.32 1.64 -11.29
N GLY A 105 -0.83 2.87 -11.21
CA GLY A 105 -1.70 3.46 -12.23
C GLY A 105 -1.02 3.55 -13.60
N ALA A 106 0.25 3.95 -13.65
CA ALA A 106 1.01 3.96 -14.90
C ALA A 106 1.17 2.54 -15.49
N PHE A 107 1.50 1.54 -14.65
CA PHE A 107 1.55 0.14 -15.09
C PHE A 107 0.20 -0.39 -15.57
N THR A 108 -0.90 0.02 -14.93
CA THR A 108 -2.27 -0.31 -15.32
C THR A 108 -2.57 0.17 -16.75
N ILE A 109 -2.23 1.42 -17.05
CA ILE A 109 -2.42 2.01 -18.39
C ILE A 109 -1.59 1.25 -19.43
N ILE A 110 -0.31 1.01 -19.15
CA ILE A 110 0.61 0.30 -20.07
C ILE A 110 0.12 -1.13 -20.32
N SER A 111 -0.34 -1.83 -19.28
CA SER A 111 -0.72 -3.25 -19.37
C SER A 111 -2.05 -3.48 -20.09
N ASN A 112 -3.00 -2.56 -19.97
CA ASN A 112 -4.35 -2.78 -20.50
C ASN A 112 -4.57 -2.15 -21.89
N GLY A 113 -3.85 -1.09 -22.26
CA GLY A 113 -4.08 -0.41 -23.54
C GLY A 113 -5.53 0.05 -23.67
N ASP A 114 -6.24 -0.45 -24.69
CA ASP A 114 -7.65 -0.16 -25.00
C ASP A 114 -8.65 -1.13 -24.32
N ASN A 115 -8.18 -2.16 -23.61
CA ASN A 115 -9.02 -3.12 -22.92
C ASN A 115 -9.63 -2.53 -21.64
N TRP A 116 -10.78 -1.87 -21.77
CA TRP A 116 -11.47 -1.19 -20.67
C TRP A 116 -11.83 -2.14 -19.50
N TRP A 117 -12.18 -3.40 -19.79
CA TRP A 117 -12.47 -4.39 -18.75
C TRP A 117 -11.24 -4.71 -17.90
N GLY A 118 -10.04 -4.66 -18.49
CA GLY A 118 -8.77 -4.84 -17.78
C GLY A 118 -8.59 -3.80 -16.66
N TYR A 119 -8.98 -2.54 -16.91
CA TYR A 119 -8.95 -1.49 -15.87
C TYR A 119 -9.91 -1.78 -14.72
N VAL A 120 -11.11 -2.32 -15.01
CA VAL A 120 -12.08 -2.70 -13.97
C VAL A 120 -11.52 -3.84 -13.11
N PHE A 121 -10.97 -4.87 -13.73
CA PHE A 121 -10.34 -5.98 -13.02
C PHE A 121 -9.15 -5.53 -12.18
N ASP A 122 -8.30 -4.66 -12.72
CA ASP A 122 -7.16 -4.10 -12.01
C ASP A 122 -7.57 -3.22 -10.82
N PHE A 123 -8.63 -2.43 -10.97
CA PHE A 123 -9.19 -1.65 -9.88
C PHE A 123 -9.70 -2.54 -8.74
N VAL A 124 -10.53 -3.53 -9.06
CA VAL A 124 -11.09 -4.45 -8.05
C VAL A 124 -9.98 -5.24 -7.37
N THR A 125 -9.04 -5.79 -8.14
CA THR A 125 -7.90 -6.54 -7.60
C THR A 125 -7.01 -5.62 -6.76
N GLY A 126 -6.77 -4.39 -7.22
CA GLY A 126 -6.01 -3.39 -6.48
C GLY A 126 -6.64 -3.03 -5.13
N VAL A 127 -7.97 -2.84 -5.06
CA VAL A 127 -8.68 -2.59 -3.79
C VAL A 127 -8.46 -3.74 -2.82
N ILE A 128 -8.61 -4.99 -3.27
CA ILE A 128 -8.39 -6.18 -2.45
C ILE A 128 -6.95 -6.26 -1.97
N VAL A 129 -5.97 -6.11 -2.88
CA VAL A 129 -4.55 -6.20 -2.55
C VAL A 129 -4.12 -5.09 -1.59
N ARG A 130 -4.63 -3.87 -1.75
CA ARG A 130 -4.40 -2.76 -0.81
C ARG A 130 -4.97 -3.09 0.56
N ALA A 131 -6.19 -3.61 0.61
CA ALA A 131 -6.84 -3.99 1.87
C ALA A 131 -6.08 -5.10 2.60
N ILE A 132 -5.54 -6.09 1.87
CA ILE A 132 -4.67 -7.13 2.44
C ILE A 132 -3.41 -6.51 3.05
N GLY A 133 -2.72 -5.63 2.31
CA GLY A 133 -1.53 -4.95 2.82
C GLY A 133 -1.82 -4.15 4.09
N PHE A 134 -2.92 -3.39 4.10
CA PHE A 134 -3.39 -2.64 5.26
C PHE A 134 -3.69 -3.55 6.46
N HIS A 135 -4.48 -4.60 6.23
CA HIS A 135 -4.90 -5.51 7.31
C HIS A 135 -3.70 -6.24 7.92
N LEU A 136 -2.74 -6.66 7.09
CA LEU A 136 -1.51 -7.28 7.56
C LEU A 136 -0.74 -6.35 8.50
N THR A 137 -0.47 -5.10 8.10
CA THR A 137 0.32 -4.21 8.95
C THR A 137 -0.50 -3.69 10.13
N TYR A 138 -1.68 -3.13 9.88
CA TYR A 138 -2.51 -2.53 10.93
C TYR A 138 -2.99 -3.58 11.92
N SER A 139 -3.71 -4.61 11.46
CA SER A 139 -4.36 -5.56 12.36
C SER A 139 -3.37 -6.59 12.88
N ILE A 140 -2.73 -7.35 11.98
CA ILE A 140 -1.95 -8.53 12.36
C ILE A 140 -0.64 -8.15 13.04
N ILE A 141 0.13 -7.21 12.48
CA ILE A 141 1.46 -6.87 13.03
C ILE A 141 1.34 -6.02 14.31
N TYR A 142 0.43 -5.04 14.34
CA TYR A 142 0.41 -4.06 15.42
C TYR A 142 -0.73 -4.23 16.44
N HIS A 143 -1.85 -4.88 16.10
CA HIS A 143 -3.05 -4.92 16.95
C HIS A 143 -3.51 -6.32 17.38
N GLU A 144 -2.82 -7.38 16.95
CA GLU A 144 -2.86 -8.70 17.61
C GLU A 144 -1.90 -8.75 18.81
#